data_AF-I7MJV6-F1
#
_entry.id   AF-I7MJV6-F1
#
_cell.length_a   1.000
_cell.length_b   1.000
_cell.length_c   1.000
_cell.angle_alpha   90.00
_cell.angle_beta   90.00
_cell.angle_gamma   90.00
#
_symmetry.space_group_name_H-M   'P 1'
#
loop_
_entity.id
_entity.type
_entity.pdbx_description
1 polymer ?
#
loop_
_entity_poly.entity_id
_entity_poly.type
_entity_poly.pdbx_seq_one_letter_code
_entity_poly.pdbx_strand_id
1 'polypeptide(L)'
;MTGVPQIFQAITLISYLFFHWKGALDHESIKLKVFVNRNHIIYVQQWYLIYFEDQTENYISQQLPLVQTLDPIQISLDGLKPYTKYNYLFHFDQLSKFNSSNITNNYEIFWFKTLQTPYLKQNLSFSFSSCAKTGSEDHVFQDIIDLFPDHQFFIQMGDIYYGDIIQNQETLYDESYYRMFESKSQSKFYQYYGLVYIWDDHDFGDNNSGESSPGKQAATSVYLKNVPHYPLRYLPQDLPQKYLNSEGIYQYFIAGQTLFVIMDLRTHFRDGVRAMDQNQLMWVIEILDWCKQNQKIDNLVVVSSIPWLGKDWVTFKEQRTIIGNKMAEVMKAKQNVLLITGDSHMVAFDNGYNNDAGGFPHCISSPMDKTPSCKGGQYTFGPFSGNSQYSTLDITYDPATNINCFIVKGWRGKDVLYNYNSCNQKDRELKTSNSCFTSVLQIFINTFVPLLLILVVLVLIWRYTLRFSNQLSHQQVAQQYINLVKKDDQEQNQNLHSYTFDEKQNKQPGTAQKKNSASNLNEVEREKFMNQEIPPNQLPTFLNSAQNQKSVENI
;
A
#
# COMPACT_ATOMS: atom_id res chain seq x y z
N MET A 1 -46.44 15.93 -35.47
CA MET A 1 -45.63 14.69 -35.32
C MET A 1 -44.27 15.01 -35.90
N THR A 2 -43.16 15.07 -35.18
CA THR A 2 -42.81 14.58 -33.85
C THR A 2 -41.87 15.61 -33.22
N GLY A 3 -42.24 16.10 -32.03
CA GLY A 3 -41.36 16.94 -31.22
C GLY A 3 -40.18 16.11 -30.74
N VAL A 4 -38.97 16.59 -31.01
CA VAL A 4 -37.79 16.16 -30.28
C VAL A 4 -37.88 16.81 -28.90
N PRO A 5 -37.94 16.06 -27.80
CA PRO A 5 -38.08 16.65 -26.47
C PRO A 5 -36.89 17.54 -26.15
N GLN A 6 -37.17 18.74 -25.66
CA GLN A 6 -36.25 19.68 -24.99
C GLN A 6 -35.70 19.12 -23.66
N ILE A 7 -35.27 17.85 -23.64
CA ILE A 7 -34.72 17.16 -22.46
C ILE A 7 -33.18 17.22 -22.43
N PHE A 8 -32.52 17.74 -23.47
CA PHE A 8 -31.05 17.76 -23.55
C PHE A 8 -30.35 19.00 -22.95
N GLN A 9 -31.08 19.98 -22.41
CA GLN A 9 -30.47 21.23 -21.90
C GLN A 9 -30.16 21.25 -20.40
N ALA A 10 -30.35 20.13 -19.69
CA ALA A 10 -30.00 20.01 -18.28
C ALA A 10 -29.16 18.75 -17.99
N ILE A 11 -28.33 18.31 -18.93
CA ILE A 11 -27.17 17.49 -18.57
C ILE A 11 -26.17 18.49 -17.95
N THR A 12 -26.29 18.65 -16.64
CA THR A 12 -25.36 19.37 -15.78
C THR A 12 -23.91 19.13 -16.22
N LEU A 13 -23.12 20.21 -16.34
CA LEU A 13 -21.68 20.22 -16.65
C LEU A 13 -20.83 19.23 -15.82
N ILE A 14 -21.39 18.67 -14.75
CA ILE A 14 -20.84 17.65 -13.86
C ILE A 14 -20.49 16.32 -14.57
N SER A 15 -20.83 16.13 -15.85
CA SER A 15 -20.79 14.80 -16.46
C SER A 15 -19.53 14.44 -17.27
N TYR A 16 -18.66 15.39 -17.67
CA TYR A 16 -17.56 15.12 -18.62
C TYR A 16 -16.17 14.98 -18.00
N LEU A 17 -15.90 15.66 -16.89
CA LEU A 17 -14.65 15.51 -16.13
C LEU A 17 -14.81 14.32 -15.17
N PHE A 18 -13.89 13.36 -15.22
CA PHE A 18 -13.88 12.24 -14.28
C PHE A 18 -12.92 12.50 -13.13
N PHE A 19 -11.67 12.85 -13.46
CA PHE A 19 -10.63 13.18 -12.48
C PHE A 19 -9.63 14.14 -13.11
N HIS A 20 -8.94 14.92 -12.27
CA HIS A 20 -7.71 15.57 -12.72
C HIS A 20 -6.65 15.46 -11.62
N TRP A 21 -5.41 15.30 -12.04
CA TRP A 21 -4.26 15.24 -11.16
C TRP A 21 -3.41 16.49 -11.36
N LYS A 22 -3.11 17.20 -10.28
CA LYS A 22 -2.09 18.28 -10.25
C LYS A 22 -0.76 17.75 -9.74
N GLY A 23 0.32 17.97 -10.45
CA GLY A 23 1.65 17.62 -9.96
C GLY A 23 2.74 18.36 -10.72
N ALA A 24 3.99 18.06 -10.39
CA ALA A 24 5.14 18.81 -10.88
C ALA A 24 4.95 20.34 -10.74
N LEU A 25 4.36 20.75 -9.61
CA LEU A 25 4.06 22.14 -9.31
C LEU A 25 5.39 22.87 -9.07
N ASP A 26 5.70 23.88 -9.86
CA ASP A 26 6.93 24.67 -9.77
C ASP A 26 6.59 26.15 -9.52
N HIS A 27 7.60 27.00 -9.44
CA HIS A 27 7.44 28.44 -9.28
C HIS A 27 6.80 29.11 -10.49
N GLU A 28 6.99 28.59 -11.70
CA GLU A 28 6.45 29.20 -12.93
C GLU A 28 5.63 28.23 -13.77
N SER A 29 5.38 27.01 -13.28
CA SER A 29 4.67 26.00 -14.04
C SER A 29 3.92 24.98 -13.18
N ILE A 30 3.03 24.23 -13.82
CA ILE A 30 2.35 23.05 -13.25
C ILE A 30 2.03 22.06 -14.39
N LYS A 31 2.00 20.76 -14.06
CA LYS A 31 1.45 19.73 -14.95
C LYS A 31 0.12 19.21 -14.44
N LEU A 32 -0.84 19.08 -15.35
CA LEU A 32 -2.12 18.44 -15.13
C LEU A 32 -2.20 17.14 -15.94
N LYS A 33 -2.77 16.09 -15.34
CA LYS A 33 -3.27 14.91 -16.07
C LYS A 33 -4.79 14.89 -15.92
N VAL A 34 -5.51 14.96 -17.03
CA VAL A 34 -6.97 15.10 -17.03
C VAL A 34 -7.60 13.83 -17.59
N PHE A 35 -8.46 13.22 -16.77
CA PHE A 35 -9.20 12.01 -17.10
C PHE A 35 -10.65 12.42 -17.36
N VAL A 36 -11.11 12.15 -18.58
CA VAL A 36 -12.49 12.45 -18.99
C VAL A 36 -13.39 11.23 -18.81
N ASN A 37 -14.67 11.47 -18.60
CA ASN A 37 -15.65 10.42 -18.41
C ASN A 37 -15.85 9.63 -19.71
N ARG A 38 -15.51 8.33 -19.65
CA ARG A 38 -15.51 7.40 -20.79
C ARG A 38 -16.88 7.30 -21.47
N ASN A 39 -17.96 7.47 -20.72
CA ASN A 39 -19.32 7.32 -21.25
C ASN A 39 -19.79 8.55 -22.03
N HIS A 40 -19.17 9.72 -21.84
CA HIS A 40 -19.68 10.99 -22.36
C HIS A 40 -18.73 11.66 -23.36
N ILE A 41 -17.56 11.07 -23.59
CA ILE A 41 -16.49 11.60 -24.44
C ILE A 41 -16.92 11.91 -25.89
N ILE A 42 -17.87 11.14 -26.43
CA ILE A 42 -18.33 11.23 -27.82
C ILE A 42 -19.12 12.50 -28.15
N TYR A 43 -19.53 13.27 -27.13
CA TYR A 43 -20.37 14.46 -27.31
C TYR A 43 -19.59 15.78 -27.22
N VAL A 44 -18.32 15.76 -26.80
CA VAL A 44 -17.51 16.97 -26.63
C VAL A 44 -16.85 17.35 -27.96
N GLN A 45 -17.34 18.41 -28.60
CA GLN A 45 -16.76 18.92 -29.85
C GLN A 45 -15.58 19.88 -29.63
N GLN A 46 -15.61 20.60 -28.51
CA GLN A 46 -14.58 21.55 -28.10
C GLN A 46 -14.61 21.65 -26.58
N TRP A 47 -13.44 21.85 -25.98
CA TRP A 47 -13.33 22.10 -24.55
C TRP A 47 -12.04 22.86 -24.24
N TYR A 48 -12.04 23.56 -23.12
CA TYR A 48 -11.03 24.53 -22.74
C TYR A 48 -10.64 24.36 -21.28
N LEU A 49 -9.33 24.50 -21.01
CA LEU A 49 -8.85 24.86 -19.69
C LEU A 49 -8.90 26.38 -19.58
N ILE A 50 -9.59 26.89 -18.56
CA ILE A 50 -9.62 28.31 -18.26
C ILE A 50 -8.95 28.49 -16.90
N TYR A 51 -7.99 29.41 -16.81
CA TYR A 51 -7.30 29.72 -15.56
C TYR A 51 -7.06 31.22 -15.41
N PHE A 52 -6.99 31.68 -14.17
CA PHE A 52 -6.88 33.10 -13.81
C PHE A 52 -6.21 33.24 -12.46
N GLU A 53 -5.51 34.36 -12.27
CA GLU A 53 -4.94 34.71 -10.95
C GLU A 53 -6.08 34.96 -9.97
N ASP A 54 -5.93 34.52 -8.72
CA ASP A 54 -6.95 34.72 -7.70
C ASP A 54 -7.25 36.23 -7.56
N GLN A 55 -8.53 36.57 -7.37
CA GLN A 55 -9.02 37.95 -7.28
C GLN A 55 -8.84 38.82 -8.54
N THR A 56 -8.59 38.23 -9.71
CA THR A 56 -8.55 38.95 -10.99
C THR A 56 -9.72 38.57 -11.90
N GLU A 57 -10.16 39.50 -12.76
CA GLU A 57 -11.22 39.25 -13.75
C GLU A 57 -10.66 38.73 -15.10
N ASN A 58 -9.34 38.83 -15.29
CA ASN A 58 -8.68 38.41 -16.52
C ASN A 58 -8.40 36.91 -16.47
N TYR A 59 -8.84 36.19 -17.49
CA TYR A 59 -8.58 34.76 -17.64
C TYR A 59 -7.78 34.48 -18.91
N ILE A 60 -7.05 33.38 -18.86
CA ILE A 60 -6.42 32.76 -20.02
C ILE A 60 -7.18 31.47 -20.32
N SER A 61 -7.44 31.23 -21.60
CA SER A 61 -8.07 29.99 -22.06
C SER A 61 -7.15 29.24 -23.01
N GLN A 62 -7.01 27.94 -22.79
CA GLN A 62 -6.30 27.03 -23.68
C GLN A 62 -7.29 26.00 -24.21
N GLN A 63 -7.45 25.93 -25.52
CA GLN A 63 -8.22 24.85 -26.15
C GLN A 63 -7.48 23.53 -25.97
N LEU A 64 -8.19 22.52 -25.50
CA LEU A 64 -7.63 21.20 -25.25
C LEU A 64 -7.87 20.28 -26.45
N PRO A 65 -6.96 19.31 -26.69
CA PRO A 65 -7.14 18.35 -27.77
C PRO A 65 -8.42 17.54 -27.55
N LEU A 66 -9.08 17.19 -28.66
CA LEU A 66 -10.19 16.24 -28.61
C LEU A 66 -9.70 14.91 -28.08
N VAL A 67 -10.52 14.29 -27.24
CA VAL A 67 -10.12 13.05 -26.59
C VAL A 67 -10.45 11.88 -27.50
N GLN A 68 -9.43 11.19 -27.97
CA GLN A 68 -9.54 10.08 -28.92
C GLN A 68 -9.24 8.71 -28.29
N THR A 69 -8.69 8.70 -27.07
CA THR A 69 -8.34 7.49 -26.31
C THR A 69 -8.86 7.58 -24.89
N LEU A 70 -8.72 6.50 -24.11
CA LEU A 70 -9.02 6.50 -22.67
C LEU A 70 -7.86 7.03 -21.82
N ASP A 71 -6.76 7.44 -22.47
CA ASP A 71 -5.58 7.93 -21.79
C ASP A 71 -5.81 9.36 -21.29
N PRO A 72 -5.19 9.73 -20.16
CA PRO A 72 -5.29 11.08 -19.65
C PRO A 72 -4.62 12.09 -20.59
N ILE A 73 -5.19 13.29 -20.64
CA ILE A 73 -4.63 14.41 -21.38
C ILE A 73 -3.66 15.14 -20.48
N GLN A 74 -2.41 15.24 -20.92
CA GLN A 74 -1.41 16.04 -20.24
C GLN A 74 -1.52 17.50 -20.67
N ILE A 75 -1.57 18.38 -19.69
CA ILE A 75 -1.54 19.83 -19.89
C ILE A 75 -0.36 20.37 -19.10
N SER A 76 0.49 21.15 -19.76
CA SER A 76 1.53 21.94 -19.11
C SER A 76 1.11 23.40 -19.15
N LEU A 77 1.12 24.06 -18.00
CA LEU A 77 1.03 25.50 -17.91
C LEU A 77 2.40 26.02 -17.51
N ASP A 78 2.94 26.95 -18.29
CA ASP A 78 4.26 27.55 -18.10
C ASP A 78 4.14 29.08 -18.11
N GLY A 79 5.17 29.79 -17.62
CA GLY A 79 5.19 31.25 -17.58
C GLY A 79 4.23 31.84 -16.54
N LEU A 80 3.86 31.06 -15.53
CA LEU A 80 3.05 31.51 -14.40
C LEU A 80 3.88 32.39 -13.47
N LYS A 81 3.23 33.24 -12.67
CA LYS A 81 3.91 34.04 -11.65
C LYS A 81 4.27 33.16 -10.45
N PRO A 82 5.48 33.28 -9.88
CA PRO A 82 5.84 32.65 -8.62
C PRO A 82 4.94 33.03 -7.46
N TYR A 83 4.80 32.09 -6.51
CA TYR A 83 4.05 32.25 -5.26
C TYR A 83 2.63 32.82 -5.42
N THR A 84 1.99 32.53 -6.54
CA THR A 84 0.70 33.10 -6.95
C THR A 84 -0.37 32.02 -6.95
N LYS A 85 -1.52 32.33 -6.36
CA LYS A 85 -2.67 31.44 -6.38
C LYS A 85 -3.41 31.62 -7.71
N TYR A 86 -3.66 30.52 -8.38
CA TYR A 86 -4.44 30.43 -9.61
C TYR A 86 -5.70 29.62 -9.34
N ASN A 87 -6.81 30.09 -9.86
CA ASN A 87 -8.03 29.32 -10.00
C ASN A 87 -8.12 28.81 -11.43
N TYR A 88 -8.71 27.63 -11.62
CA TYR A 88 -8.92 27.06 -12.95
C TYR A 88 -10.18 26.19 -13.00
N LEU A 89 -10.69 25.99 -14.21
CA LEU A 89 -11.85 25.15 -14.49
C LEU A 89 -11.77 24.55 -15.89
N PHE A 90 -12.58 23.52 -16.11
CA PHE A 90 -12.75 22.88 -17.42
C PHE A 90 -14.11 23.26 -18.01
N HIS A 91 -14.11 23.83 -19.22
CA HIS A 91 -15.32 24.22 -19.95
C HIS A 91 -15.51 23.33 -21.18
N PHE A 92 -16.59 22.57 -21.25
CA PHE A 92 -16.83 21.53 -22.27
C PHE A 92 -17.78 21.96 -23.40
N ASP A 93 -17.66 23.21 -23.85
CA ASP A 93 -18.43 23.75 -24.98
C ASP A 93 -17.58 24.81 -25.71
N GLN A 94 -18.13 25.43 -26.74
CA GLN A 94 -17.53 26.57 -27.42
C GLN A 94 -17.22 27.71 -26.42
N LEU A 95 -16.06 28.34 -26.57
CA LEU A 95 -15.60 29.42 -25.69
C LEU A 95 -16.55 30.62 -25.67
N SER A 96 -17.27 30.89 -26.77
CA SER A 96 -18.25 31.98 -26.87
C SER A 96 -19.42 31.85 -25.88
N LYS A 97 -19.65 30.66 -25.33
CA LYS A 97 -20.68 30.39 -24.31
C LYS A 97 -20.16 30.47 -22.87
N PHE A 98 -18.86 30.68 -22.68
CA PHE A 98 -18.29 30.88 -21.36
C PHE A 98 -18.73 32.24 -20.81
N ASN A 99 -19.25 32.26 -19.58
CA ASN A 99 -19.68 33.48 -18.91
C ASN A 99 -18.90 33.71 -17.60
N SER A 100 -18.05 34.73 -17.60
CA SER A 100 -17.21 35.09 -16.44
C SER A 100 -17.96 35.85 -15.34
N SER A 101 -19.11 36.46 -15.62
CA SER A 101 -19.80 37.38 -14.70
C SER A 101 -20.42 36.73 -13.44
N ASN A 102 -20.37 35.39 -13.31
CA ASN A 102 -20.76 34.63 -12.12
C ASN A 102 -20.11 33.23 -12.11
N ILE A 103 -18.79 33.18 -12.28
CA ILE A 103 -18.04 31.93 -12.51
C ILE A 103 -18.22 30.90 -11.37
N THR A 104 -18.27 31.35 -10.11
CA THR A 104 -18.36 30.49 -8.92
C THR A 104 -19.70 29.76 -8.76
N ASN A 105 -20.78 30.28 -9.37
CA ASN A 105 -22.12 29.67 -9.27
C ASN A 105 -22.39 28.65 -10.38
N ASN A 106 -21.63 28.72 -11.47
CA ASN A 106 -21.93 27.98 -12.70
C ASN A 106 -20.89 26.89 -13.00
N TYR A 107 -19.73 26.95 -12.36
CA TYR A 107 -18.61 26.06 -12.65
C TYR A 107 -17.99 25.53 -11.37
N GLU A 108 -17.51 24.28 -11.44
CA GLU A 108 -16.60 23.76 -10.45
C GLU A 108 -15.23 24.40 -10.66
N ILE A 109 -14.74 25.08 -9.62
CA ILE A 109 -13.48 25.81 -9.65
C ILE A 109 -12.48 25.07 -8.77
N PHE A 110 -11.36 24.74 -9.38
CA PHE A 110 -10.19 24.20 -8.71
C PHE A 110 -9.14 25.28 -8.55
N TRP A 111 -8.13 25.03 -7.73
CA TRP A 111 -7.06 25.99 -7.52
C TRP A 111 -5.72 25.30 -7.35
N PHE A 112 -4.65 26.06 -7.51
CA PHE A 112 -3.30 25.71 -7.10
C PHE A 112 -2.54 26.99 -6.75
N LYS A 113 -1.40 26.87 -6.06
CA LYS A 113 -0.51 27.99 -5.79
C LYS A 113 0.90 27.62 -6.26
N THR A 114 1.44 28.37 -7.22
CA THR A 114 2.82 28.13 -7.68
C THR A 114 3.80 28.22 -6.52
N LEU A 115 4.91 27.49 -6.63
CA LEU A 115 5.92 27.47 -5.58
C LEU A 115 6.66 28.81 -5.49
N GLN A 116 7.40 28.96 -4.40
CA GLN A 116 8.33 30.06 -4.22
C GLN A 116 9.43 29.99 -5.27
N THR A 117 9.86 31.15 -5.79
CA THR A 117 11.03 31.24 -6.64
C THR A 117 12.22 30.52 -5.99
N PRO A 118 12.92 29.63 -6.71
CA PRO A 118 14.10 28.96 -6.20
C PRO A 118 15.08 29.95 -5.60
N TYR A 119 15.67 29.56 -4.48
CA TYR A 119 16.65 30.30 -3.69
C TYR A 119 16.11 31.51 -2.91
N LEU A 120 14.81 31.79 -2.93
CA LEU A 120 14.19 32.86 -2.14
C LEU A 120 13.82 32.38 -0.72
N LYS A 121 14.16 33.17 0.31
CA LYS A 121 13.81 32.88 1.70
C LYS A 121 12.34 33.22 1.97
N GLN A 122 11.55 32.20 2.29
CA GLN A 122 10.14 32.36 2.60
C GLN A 122 9.62 31.12 3.32
N ASN A 123 8.50 31.28 4.03
CA ASN A 123 7.79 30.16 4.63
C ASN A 123 7.27 29.18 3.57
N LEU A 124 7.34 27.89 3.87
CA LEU A 124 6.84 26.79 3.05
C LEU A 124 6.13 25.79 3.98
N SER A 125 4.89 25.45 3.65
CA SER A 125 4.10 24.48 4.44
C SER A 125 3.46 23.43 3.54
N PHE A 126 3.59 22.17 3.94
CA PHE A 126 3.01 21.03 3.23
C PHE A 126 2.66 19.88 4.17
N SER A 127 1.78 19.00 3.69
CA SER A 127 1.37 17.77 4.38
C SER A 127 1.94 16.54 3.67
N PHE A 128 2.10 15.43 4.39
CA PHE A 128 2.59 14.18 3.81
C PHE A 128 2.11 12.94 4.56
N SER A 129 1.84 11.86 3.83
CA SER A 129 1.49 10.54 4.38
C SER A 129 1.67 9.45 3.30
N SER A 130 1.24 8.22 3.60
CA SER A 130 1.19 7.08 2.69
C SER A 130 0.15 6.06 3.15
N CYS A 131 0.02 4.94 2.44
CA CYS A 131 -0.77 3.78 2.87
C CYS A 131 -2.26 4.09 3.00
N ALA A 132 -2.85 4.47 1.87
CA ALA A 132 -4.28 4.71 1.71
C ALA A 132 -4.96 3.47 1.11
N LYS A 133 -6.06 2.99 1.69
CA LYS A 133 -6.84 1.91 1.08
C LYS A 133 -7.35 2.35 -0.30
N THR A 134 -7.40 1.43 -1.26
CA THR A 134 -7.98 1.70 -2.58
C THR A 134 -9.44 2.13 -2.46
N GLY A 135 -9.78 3.32 -2.94
CA GLY A 135 -11.15 3.85 -2.91
C GLY A 135 -11.64 4.20 -1.51
N SER A 136 -10.77 4.74 -0.65
CA SER A 136 -11.10 5.06 0.74
C SER A 136 -12.03 6.26 0.89
N GLU A 137 -12.99 6.14 1.80
CA GLU A 137 -13.84 7.24 2.25
C GLU A 137 -13.50 7.70 3.69
N ASP A 138 -12.30 7.42 4.18
CA ASP A 138 -11.87 7.84 5.53
C ASP A 138 -11.92 9.36 5.69
N HIS A 139 -12.17 9.85 6.92
CA HIS A 139 -12.29 11.28 7.18
C HIS A 139 -10.94 12.01 7.10
N VAL A 140 -9.81 11.30 7.16
CA VAL A 140 -8.47 11.88 7.13
C VAL A 140 -8.25 12.81 5.93
N PHE A 141 -8.79 12.46 4.77
CA PHE A 141 -8.69 13.26 3.55
C PHE A 141 -9.37 14.63 3.72
N GLN A 142 -10.56 14.67 4.31
CA GLN A 142 -11.28 15.92 4.57
C GLN A 142 -10.68 16.68 5.76
N ASP A 143 -10.19 15.99 6.79
CA ASP A 143 -9.54 16.62 7.95
C ASP A 143 -8.30 17.41 7.53
N ILE A 144 -7.48 16.86 6.63
CA ILE A 144 -6.29 17.56 6.11
C ILE A 144 -6.71 18.82 5.35
N ILE A 145 -7.72 18.74 4.48
CA ILE A 145 -8.24 19.90 3.74
C ILE A 145 -8.75 20.98 4.70
N ASP A 146 -9.53 20.59 5.70
CA ASP A 146 -10.14 21.51 6.67
C ASP A 146 -9.09 22.24 7.51
N LEU A 147 -8.06 21.52 7.96
CA LEU A 147 -7.04 22.05 8.85
C LEU A 147 -5.94 22.80 8.10
N PHE A 148 -5.66 22.41 6.86
CA PHE A 148 -4.53 22.91 6.08
C PHE A 148 -4.92 23.33 4.65
N PRO A 149 -5.95 24.18 4.49
CA PRO A 149 -6.43 24.56 3.15
C PRO A 149 -5.35 25.28 2.33
N ASP A 150 -4.40 25.95 2.98
CA ASP A 150 -3.35 26.75 2.33
C ASP A 150 -2.01 26.00 2.17
N HIS A 151 -1.92 24.71 2.54
CA HIS A 151 -0.71 23.92 2.28
C HIS A 151 -0.47 23.81 0.78
N GLN A 152 0.78 24.00 0.37
CA GLN A 152 1.12 24.22 -1.04
C GLN A 152 1.03 22.94 -1.87
N PHE A 153 1.36 21.81 -1.26
CA PHE A 153 1.28 20.50 -1.88
C PHE A 153 1.14 19.41 -0.81
N PHE A 154 0.89 18.19 -1.27
CA PHE A 154 0.91 16.99 -0.46
C PHE A 154 1.92 15.99 -1.05
N ILE A 155 2.75 15.37 -0.19
CA ILE A 155 3.66 14.30 -0.61
C ILE A 155 3.04 12.95 -0.24
N GLN A 156 2.71 12.15 -1.25
CA GLN A 156 2.28 10.76 -1.11
C GLN A 156 3.47 9.83 -1.30
N MET A 157 3.88 9.14 -0.24
CA MET A 157 5.14 8.37 -0.20
C MET A 157 4.94 6.88 -0.49
N GLY A 158 3.99 6.56 -1.36
CA GLY A 158 3.66 5.20 -1.77
C GLY A 158 2.37 4.67 -1.19
N ASP A 159 2.00 3.47 -1.62
CA ASP A 159 0.71 2.82 -1.34
C ASP A 159 -0.46 3.80 -1.51
N ILE A 160 -0.48 4.52 -2.65
CA ILE A 160 -1.61 5.40 -2.99
C ILE A 160 -2.89 4.61 -3.25
N TYR A 161 -2.73 3.36 -3.67
CA TYR A 161 -3.72 2.30 -3.66
C TYR A 161 -3.04 0.98 -3.31
N TYR A 162 -3.84 -0.03 -2.98
CA TYR A 162 -3.42 -1.42 -2.80
C TYR A 162 -3.88 -2.27 -3.98
N GLY A 163 -3.00 -2.47 -4.96
CA GLY A 163 -3.29 -3.21 -6.19
C GLY A 163 -2.79 -4.65 -6.12
N ASP A 164 -1.60 -4.87 -5.56
CA ASP A 164 -0.96 -6.18 -5.45
C ASP A 164 -0.84 -6.91 -6.81
N ILE A 165 -0.52 -6.16 -7.87
CA ILE A 165 -0.58 -6.64 -9.26
C ILE A 165 0.69 -7.40 -9.61
N ILE A 166 0.56 -8.68 -9.96
CA ILE A 166 1.69 -9.55 -10.34
C ILE A 166 1.78 -9.81 -11.86
N GLN A 167 0.93 -9.18 -12.67
CA GLN A 167 0.89 -9.37 -14.11
C GLN A 167 1.43 -8.14 -14.85
N ASN A 168 2.14 -8.36 -15.96
CA ASN A 168 2.52 -7.28 -16.89
C ASN A 168 1.33 -6.84 -17.75
N GLN A 169 0.32 -6.23 -17.13
CA GLN A 169 -0.92 -5.79 -17.78
C GLN A 169 -1.30 -4.39 -17.34
N GLU A 170 -1.12 -3.41 -18.23
CA GLU A 170 -1.42 -1.99 -17.94
C GLU A 170 -2.86 -1.76 -17.47
N THR A 171 -3.82 -2.52 -18.00
CA THR A 171 -5.23 -2.38 -17.64
C THR A 171 -5.51 -2.59 -16.16
N LEU A 172 -4.79 -3.50 -15.48
CA LEU A 172 -4.97 -3.75 -14.05
C LEU A 172 -4.46 -2.57 -13.20
N TYR A 173 -3.35 -1.95 -13.63
CA TYR A 173 -2.81 -0.77 -12.98
C TYR A 173 -3.71 0.45 -13.21
N ASP A 174 -4.20 0.63 -14.43
CA ASP A 174 -5.19 1.67 -14.74
C ASP A 174 -6.46 1.49 -13.89
N GLU A 175 -7.02 0.29 -13.81
CA GLU A 175 -8.19 0.00 -12.97
C GLU A 175 -7.96 0.36 -11.50
N SER A 176 -6.74 0.19 -10.97
CA SER A 176 -6.41 0.58 -9.60
C SER A 176 -6.43 2.09 -9.38
N TYR A 177 -5.90 2.88 -10.33
CA TYR A 177 -6.05 4.33 -10.32
C TYR A 177 -7.52 4.75 -10.44
N TYR A 178 -8.29 4.12 -11.34
CA TYR A 178 -9.70 4.46 -11.53
C TYR A 178 -10.55 4.17 -10.28
N ARG A 179 -10.31 3.06 -9.57
CA ARG A 179 -10.98 2.78 -8.28
C ARG A 179 -10.70 3.86 -7.22
N MET A 180 -9.49 4.43 -7.22
CA MET A 180 -9.17 5.57 -6.35
C MET A 180 -9.92 6.84 -6.80
N PHE A 181 -10.00 7.10 -8.10
CA PHE A 181 -10.73 8.25 -8.64
C PHE A 181 -12.25 8.18 -8.41
N GLU A 182 -12.83 6.98 -8.30
CA GLU A 182 -14.26 6.76 -8.03
C GLU A 182 -14.65 7.10 -6.58
N SER A 183 -13.68 7.13 -5.66
CA SER A 183 -13.94 7.53 -4.27
C SER A 183 -14.13 9.04 -4.18
N LYS A 184 -15.18 9.47 -3.49
CA LYS A 184 -15.49 10.88 -3.32
C LYS A 184 -14.45 11.58 -2.44
N SER A 185 -14.09 10.97 -1.31
CA SER A 185 -13.13 11.56 -0.36
C SER A 185 -11.71 11.61 -0.94
N GLN A 186 -11.20 10.48 -1.43
CA GLN A 186 -9.86 10.41 -2.03
C GLN A 186 -9.71 11.27 -3.27
N SER A 187 -10.66 11.19 -4.20
CA SER A 187 -10.61 11.95 -5.44
C SER A 187 -10.60 13.45 -5.16
N LYS A 188 -11.51 13.94 -4.31
CA LYS A 188 -11.56 15.34 -3.89
C LYS A 188 -10.23 15.80 -3.28
N PHE A 189 -9.63 14.99 -2.41
CA PHE A 189 -8.35 15.31 -1.78
C PHE A 189 -7.20 15.39 -2.76
N TYR A 190 -7.06 14.39 -3.63
CA TYR A 190 -6.01 14.36 -4.65
C TYR A 190 -6.21 15.42 -5.76
N GLN A 191 -7.45 15.89 -5.94
CA GLN A 191 -7.78 17.07 -6.75
C GLN A 191 -7.58 18.39 -6.01
N TYR A 192 -7.47 18.40 -4.67
CA TYR A 192 -7.33 19.61 -3.88
C TYR A 192 -5.88 20.11 -3.84
N TYR A 193 -4.92 19.22 -3.57
CA TYR A 193 -3.50 19.58 -3.49
C TYR A 193 -2.74 19.35 -4.80
N GLY A 194 -1.64 20.08 -5.00
CA GLY A 194 -0.57 19.59 -5.89
C GLY A 194 0.07 18.36 -5.25
N LEU A 195 0.22 17.27 -5.99
CA LEU A 195 0.73 16.01 -5.46
C LEU A 195 2.14 15.73 -5.94
N VAL A 196 3.00 15.43 -4.97
CA VAL A 196 4.29 14.79 -5.20
C VAL A 196 4.12 13.33 -4.84
N TYR A 197 4.13 12.45 -5.83
CA TYR A 197 3.88 11.02 -5.65
C TYR A 197 5.10 10.20 -6.05
N ILE A 198 5.39 9.19 -5.25
CA ILE A 198 6.31 8.09 -5.52
C ILE A 198 5.60 6.80 -5.07
N TRP A 199 5.74 5.69 -5.81
CA TRP A 199 5.17 4.40 -5.43
C TRP A 199 5.89 3.79 -4.21
N ASP A 200 5.23 2.84 -3.57
CA ASP A 200 5.85 1.76 -2.81
C ASP A 200 5.47 0.39 -3.41
N ASP A 201 5.45 -0.70 -2.64
CA ASP A 201 5.24 -2.03 -3.22
C ASP A 201 3.82 -2.24 -3.72
N HIS A 202 2.79 -1.80 -3.01
CA HIS A 202 1.41 -2.16 -3.34
C HIS A 202 0.82 -1.43 -4.55
N ASP A 203 1.46 -0.35 -5.00
CA ASP A 203 1.17 0.38 -6.25
C ASP A 203 2.22 0.11 -7.35
N PHE A 204 3.29 -0.65 -7.05
CA PHE A 204 4.29 -1.12 -8.02
C PHE A 204 4.08 -2.59 -8.44
N GLY A 205 3.72 -3.47 -7.50
CA GLY A 205 3.59 -4.92 -7.69
C GLY A 205 2.86 -5.56 -6.51
N ASP A 206 3.25 -6.79 -6.14
CA ASP A 206 2.82 -7.43 -4.89
C ASP A 206 3.58 -6.90 -3.66
N ASN A 207 3.14 -7.33 -2.48
CA ASN A 207 3.81 -7.01 -1.22
C ASN A 207 5.32 -7.32 -1.25
N ASN A 208 6.14 -6.35 -0.86
CA ASN A 208 7.60 -6.33 -0.95
C ASN A 208 8.18 -6.48 -2.37
N SER A 209 7.39 -6.19 -3.40
CA SER A 209 7.84 -6.26 -4.79
C SER A 209 9.00 -5.29 -5.08
N GLY A 210 9.72 -5.61 -6.14
CA GLY A 210 10.88 -4.86 -6.57
C GLY A 210 11.29 -5.23 -8.00
N GLU A 211 12.59 -5.23 -8.27
CA GLU A 211 13.15 -5.38 -9.62
C GLU A 211 12.66 -6.62 -10.39
N SER A 212 12.37 -7.72 -9.68
CA SER A 212 11.89 -8.97 -10.27
C SER A 212 10.37 -9.03 -10.46
N SER A 213 9.62 -7.98 -10.13
CA SER A 213 8.17 -7.93 -10.33
C SER A 213 7.84 -8.12 -11.82
N PRO A 214 7.02 -9.12 -12.19
CA PRO A 214 6.60 -9.28 -13.57
C PRO A 214 5.82 -8.05 -14.07
N GLY A 215 5.12 -7.34 -13.18
CA GLY A 215 4.34 -6.15 -13.49
C GLY A 215 5.15 -4.86 -13.71
N LYS A 216 6.47 -4.86 -13.44
CA LYS A 216 7.33 -3.66 -13.47
C LYS A 216 7.16 -2.80 -14.72
N GLN A 217 7.10 -3.41 -15.92
CA GLN A 217 6.96 -2.67 -17.17
C GLN A 217 5.60 -1.97 -17.26
N ALA A 218 4.52 -2.68 -16.99
CA ALA A 218 3.17 -2.12 -16.94
C ALA A 218 3.04 -1.04 -15.86
N ALA A 219 3.55 -1.27 -14.65
CA ALA A 219 3.55 -0.28 -13.57
C ALA A 219 4.24 1.03 -13.99
N THR A 220 5.44 0.90 -14.61
CA THR A 220 6.21 2.05 -15.10
C THR A 220 5.47 2.80 -16.20
N SER A 221 4.96 2.07 -17.20
CA SER A 221 4.19 2.66 -18.31
C SER A 221 2.98 3.45 -17.81
N VAL A 222 2.20 2.84 -16.90
CA VAL A 222 1.00 3.47 -16.34
C VAL A 222 1.33 4.64 -15.42
N TYR A 223 2.42 4.58 -14.65
CA TYR A 223 2.88 5.74 -13.87
C TYR A 223 3.20 6.93 -14.77
N LEU A 224 4.02 6.74 -15.83
CA LEU A 224 4.39 7.80 -16.77
C LEU A 224 3.15 8.37 -17.50
N LYS A 225 2.18 7.50 -17.77
CA LYS A 225 0.91 7.86 -18.38
C LYS A 225 0.04 8.70 -17.44
N ASN A 226 -0.17 8.25 -16.21
CA ASN A 226 -1.21 8.78 -15.31
C ASN A 226 -0.73 9.86 -14.34
N VAL A 227 0.55 9.90 -14.00
CA VAL A 227 1.08 10.76 -12.92
C VAL A 227 1.74 12.02 -13.50
N PRO A 228 1.33 13.23 -13.08
CA PRO A 228 2.08 14.45 -13.36
C PRO A 228 3.32 14.53 -12.45
N HIS A 229 4.49 14.20 -12.99
CA HIS A 229 5.75 14.14 -12.25
C HIS A 229 6.76 15.22 -12.70
N TYR A 230 7.70 15.58 -11.81
CA TYR A 230 8.85 16.42 -12.16
C TYR A 230 9.76 15.68 -13.15
N PRO A 231 10.74 16.35 -13.80
CA PRO A 231 11.68 15.67 -14.67
C PRO A 231 12.39 14.50 -13.95
N LEU A 232 12.17 13.28 -14.45
CA LEU A 232 12.70 12.06 -13.82
C LEU A 232 14.17 11.86 -14.16
N ARG A 233 14.98 11.52 -13.16
CA ARG A 233 16.41 11.20 -13.29
C ARG A 233 17.29 12.40 -13.69
N TYR A 234 16.75 13.62 -13.61
CA TYR A 234 17.50 14.84 -13.81
C TYR A 234 18.34 15.16 -12.57
N LEU A 235 19.51 15.76 -12.78
CA LEU A 235 20.26 16.46 -11.75
C LEU A 235 19.99 17.98 -11.83
N PRO A 236 20.38 18.77 -10.81
CA PRO A 236 20.56 20.23 -10.94
C PRO A 236 21.17 20.64 -12.28
N GLN A 237 20.68 21.73 -12.88
CA GLN A 237 21.03 22.13 -14.25
C GLN A 237 22.54 22.38 -14.46
N ASP A 238 23.25 22.74 -13.39
CA ASP A 238 24.69 22.97 -13.35
C ASP A 238 25.52 21.67 -13.20
N LEU A 239 24.86 20.51 -13.12
CA LEU A 239 25.48 19.19 -13.16
C LEU A 239 25.25 18.46 -14.50
N PRO A 240 26.17 17.57 -14.91
CA PRO A 240 25.98 16.75 -16.11
C PRO A 240 24.75 15.82 -16.02
N GLN A 241 23.85 15.89 -17.00
CA GLN A 241 22.61 15.10 -17.05
C GLN A 241 22.84 13.66 -17.54
N LYS A 242 23.56 12.86 -16.76
CA LYS A 242 24.04 11.53 -17.17
C LYS A 242 23.09 10.35 -16.93
N TYR A 243 22.01 10.56 -16.17
CA TYR A 243 21.11 9.48 -15.75
C TYR A 243 19.81 9.39 -16.55
N LEU A 244 19.62 10.23 -17.57
CA LEU A 244 18.37 10.32 -18.34
C LEU A 244 17.96 9.02 -19.03
N ASN A 245 18.92 8.13 -19.31
CA ASN A 245 18.70 6.82 -19.94
C ASN A 245 18.59 5.65 -18.93
N SER A 246 18.73 5.91 -17.62
CA SER A 246 18.53 4.87 -16.59
C SER A 246 17.05 4.57 -16.38
N GLU A 247 16.69 3.48 -15.72
CA GLU A 247 15.30 3.22 -15.32
C GLU A 247 14.97 3.88 -13.97
N GLY A 248 13.68 3.96 -13.64
CA GLY A 248 13.19 4.47 -12.37
C GLY A 248 12.55 5.86 -12.45
N ILE A 249 11.79 6.19 -11.40
CA ILE A 249 10.97 7.41 -11.32
C ILE A 249 11.45 8.38 -10.24
N TYR A 250 12.73 8.29 -9.85
CA TYR A 250 13.33 9.21 -8.89
C TYR A 250 13.46 10.62 -9.50
N GLN A 251 13.28 11.62 -8.65
CA GLN A 251 13.10 13.02 -9.06
C GLN A 251 13.51 13.98 -7.94
N TYR A 252 13.69 15.25 -8.30
CA TYR A 252 13.94 16.32 -7.35
C TYR A 252 13.20 17.59 -7.77
N PHE A 253 13.00 18.50 -6.83
CA PHE A 253 12.58 19.88 -7.11
C PHE A 253 13.06 20.82 -6.01
N ILE A 254 12.98 22.13 -6.26
CA ILE A 254 13.39 23.17 -5.33
C ILE A 254 12.20 24.10 -5.10
N ALA A 255 11.88 24.36 -3.83
CA ALA A 255 10.87 25.33 -3.42
C ALA A 255 11.53 26.35 -2.48
N GLY A 256 11.71 27.59 -2.93
CA GLY A 256 12.52 28.56 -2.18
C GLY A 256 13.93 28.01 -1.95
N GLN A 257 14.37 27.94 -0.70
CA GLN A 257 15.70 27.41 -0.33
C GLN A 257 15.70 25.94 0.11
N THR A 258 14.62 25.21 -0.17
CA THR A 258 14.47 23.81 0.22
C THR A 258 14.60 22.92 -1.00
N LEU A 259 15.58 22.01 -0.95
CA LEU A 259 15.73 20.94 -1.93
C LEU A 259 14.92 19.72 -1.47
N PHE A 260 14.10 19.18 -2.37
CA PHE A 260 13.40 17.92 -2.18
C PHE A 260 14.03 16.84 -3.06
N VAL A 261 14.45 15.73 -2.46
CA VAL A 261 15.03 14.56 -3.17
C VAL A 261 14.11 13.37 -2.96
N ILE A 262 13.52 12.85 -4.03
CA ILE A 262 12.56 11.75 -4.00
C ILE A 262 13.19 10.52 -4.61
N MET A 263 13.35 9.47 -3.80
CA MET A 263 13.97 8.20 -4.22
C MET A 263 12.92 7.20 -4.68
N ASP A 264 13.21 6.46 -5.75
CA ASP A 264 12.48 5.26 -6.16
C ASP A 264 13.12 4.04 -5.49
N LEU A 265 12.34 3.33 -4.67
CA LEU A 265 12.84 2.19 -3.90
C LEU A 265 12.13 0.89 -4.29
N ARG A 266 11.63 0.81 -5.54
CA ARG A 266 10.98 -0.40 -6.07
C ARG A 266 11.51 -0.83 -7.44
N THR A 267 11.80 0.08 -8.37
CA THR A 267 12.27 -0.28 -9.73
C THR A 267 13.47 -1.23 -9.75
N HIS A 268 14.42 -1.01 -8.84
CA HIS A 268 15.65 -1.80 -8.72
C HIS A 268 15.86 -2.41 -7.33
N PHE A 269 14.78 -2.47 -6.55
CA PHE A 269 14.79 -3.07 -5.23
C PHE A 269 15.04 -4.57 -5.33
N ARG A 270 16.01 -5.07 -4.57
CA ARG A 270 16.25 -6.49 -4.36
C ARG A 270 16.43 -6.72 -2.87
N ASP A 271 15.44 -7.36 -2.25
CA ASP A 271 15.42 -7.62 -0.82
C ASP A 271 16.74 -8.26 -0.33
N GLY A 272 17.26 -7.73 0.78
CA GLY A 272 18.54 -8.15 1.36
C GLY A 272 19.80 -7.85 0.53
N VAL A 273 19.67 -7.27 -0.67
CA VAL A 273 20.80 -6.99 -1.58
C VAL A 273 21.00 -5.49 -1.76
N ARG A 274 19.97 -4.77 -2.26
CA ARG A 274 20.05 -3.33 -2.54
C ARG A 274 18.65 -2.69 -2.58
N ALA A 275 18.54 -1.46 -2.10
CA ALA A 275 17.32 -0.65 -2.19
C ALA A 275 17.16 -0.01 -3.59
N MET A 276 18.27 0.34 -4.23
CA MET A 276 18.33 0.97 -5.56
C MET A 276 19.53 0.48 -6.37
N ASP A 277 19.56 0.76 -7.68
CA ASP A 277 20.71 0.44 -8.52
C ASP A 277 21.88 1.42 -8.35
N GLN A 278 22.98 1.17 -9.05
CA GLN A 278 24.17 2.02 -8.98
C GLN A 278 23.92 3.41 -9.59
N ASN A 279 23.10 3.52 -10.63
CA ASN A 279 22.82 4.81 -11.27
C ASN A 279 22.10 5.73 -10.29
N GLN A 280 21.02 5.26 -9.68
CA GLN A 280 20.28 6.03 -8.69
C GLN A 280 21.11 6.29 -7.43
N LEU A 281 21.90 5.33 -6.94
CA LEU A 281 22.79 5.56 -5.80
C LEU A 281 23.77 6.72 -6.07
N MET A 282 24.40 6.73 -7.26
CA MET A 282 25.30 7.81 -7.64
C MET A 282 24.57 9.13 -7.87
N TRP A 283 23.35 9.09 -8.41
CA TRP A 283 22.48 10.26 -8.51
C TRP A 283 22.17 10.87 -7.14
N VAL A 284 21.83 10.03 -6.14
CA VAL A 284 21.60 10.46 -4.75
C VAL A 284 22.88 11.07 -4.17
N ILE A 285 24.04 10.43 -4.36
CA ILE A 285 25.32 10.97 -3.88
C ILE A 285 25.60 12.36 -4.45
N GLU A 286 25.42 12.53 -5.77
CA GLU A 286 25.74 13.77 -6.46
C GLU A 286 24.80 14.91 -6.11
N ILE A 287 23.50 14.64 -5.99
CA ILE A 287 22.55 15.68 -5.59
C ILE A 287 22.76 16.09 -4.12
N LEU A 288 23.18 15.17 -3.23
CA LEU A 288 23.53 15.48 -1.85
C LEU A 288 24.86 16.26 -1.74
N ASP A 289 25.88 15.89 -2.53
CA ASP A 289 27.15 16.65 -2.59
C ASP A 289 26.93 18.05 -3.16
N TRP A 290 26.10 18.18 -4.18
CA TRP A 290 25.69 19.47 -4.73
C TRP A 290 24.92 20.30 -3.70
N CYS A 291 23.96 19.68 -3.00
CA CYS A 291 23.21 20.33 -1.93
C CYS A 291 24.18 20.91 -0.90
N LYS A 292 25.08 20.09 -0.35
CA LYS A 292 26.12 20.49 0.61
C LYS A 292 26.91 21.73 0.14
N GLN A 293 27.33 21.75 -1.12
CA GLN A 293 28.16 22.83 -1.68
C GLN A 293 27.35 24.10 -2.03
N ASN A 294 26.07 23.96 -2.36
CA ASN A 294 25.25 25.09 -2.82
C ASN A 294 24.77 25.95 -1.65
N GLN A 295 25.37 27.13 -1.48
CA GLN A 295 25.03 28.10 -0.42
C GLN A 295 23.63 28.73 -0.55
N LYS A 296 22.94 28.53 -1.69
CA LYS A 296 21.58 29.03 -1.89
C LYS A 296 20.50 28.08 -1.35
N ILE A 297 20.89 26.87 -0.95
CA ILE A 297 20.03 25.87 -0.32
C ILE A 297 20.34 25.86 1.18
N ASP A 298 19.32 26.14 1.99
CA ASP A 298 19.40 26.12 3.45
C ASP A 298 18.83 24.83 4.05
N ASN A 299 17.93 24.17 3.32
CA ASN A 299 17.14 23.05 3.82
C ASN A 299 17.13 21.86 2.84
N LEU A 300 17.15 20.65 3.38
CA LEU A 300 17.01 19.40 2.63
C LEU A 300 15.86 18.56 3.19
N VAL A 301 14.98 18.09 2.31
CA VAL A 301 13.99 17.04 2.60
C VAL A 301 14.23 15.87 1.66
N VAL A 302 14.49 14.68 2.22
CA VAL A 302 14.63 13.43 1.45
C VAL A 302 13.39 12.57 1.67
N VAL A 303 12.83 12.05 0.59
CA VAL A 303 11.63 11.20 0.60
C VAL A 303 12.04 9.77 0.26
N SER A 304 11.60 8.83 1.10
CA SER A 304 11.82 7.39 0.96
C SER A 304 10.51 6.67 1.22
N SER A 305 10.09 5.77 0.33
CA SER A 305 8.82 5.05 0.52
C SER A 305 8.86 4.10 1.74
N ILE A 306 9.98 3.42 1.96
CA ILE A 306 10.25 2.54 3.11
C ILE A 306 10.95 3.27 4.29
N PRO A 307 10.79 2.82 5.55
CA PRO A 307 11.30 3.51 6.74
C PRO A 307 12.82 3.35 6.97
N TRP A 308 13.50 4.47 7.26
CA TRP A 308 14.96 4.51 7.49
C TRP A 308 15.40 3.82 8.79
N LEU A 309 14.64 4.05 9.86
CA LEU A 309 14.76 3.35 11.13
C LEU A 309 13.84 2.14 11.15
N GLY A 310 14.21 1.12 11.94
CA GLY A 310 13.47 -0.14 11.98
C GLY A 310 14.10 -1.19 11.07
N LYS A 311 13.28 -2.05 10.46
CA LYS A 311 13.76 -3.25 9.80
C LYS A 311 14.23 -3.03 8.35
N ASP A 312 13.62 -2.10 7.62
CA ASP A 312 13.73 -2.07 6.16
C ASP A 312 15.11 -1.60 5.67
N TRP A 313 15.46 -0.33 5.86
CA TRP A 313 16.77 0.19 5.42
C TRP A 313 17.97 -0.52 6.07
N VAL A 314 17.81 -1.12 7.25
CA VAL A 314 18.87 -1.87 7.96
C VAL A 314 19.34 -3.09 7.17
N THR A 315 18.52 -3.64 6.27
CA THR A 315 18.92 -4.73 5.38
C THR A 315 19.94 -4.28 4.33
N PHE A 316 19.92 -3.01 3.91
CA PHE A 316 20.77 -2.46 2.85
C PHE A 316 22.01 -1.74 3.43
N LYS A 317 22.77 -2.43 4.27
CA LYS A 317 23.85 -1.84 5.10
C LYS A 317 24.82 -0.92 4.34
N GLU A 318 25.28 -1.35 3.17
CA GLU A 318 26.23 -0.57 2.36
C GLU A 318 25.60 0.75 1.88
N GLN A 319 24.43 0.68 1.23
CA GLN A 319 23.73 1.86 0.73
C GLN A 319 23.26 2.77 1.88
N ARG A 320 22.76 2.20 2.98
CA ARG A 320 22.39 2.95 4.20
C ARG A 320 23.58 3.69 4.78
N THR A 321 24.76 3.06 4.82
CA THR A 321 25.99 3.70 5.31
C THR A 321 26.44 4.83 4.39
N ILE A 322 26.46 4.60 3.07
CA ILE A 322 26.87 5.62 2.09
C ILE A 322 25.96 6.84 2.15
N ILE A 323 24.65 6.63 2.06
CA ILE A 323 23.65 7.71 2.10
C ILE A 323 23.66 8.38 3.47
N GLY A 324 23.72 7.61 4.56
CA GLY A 324 23.76 8.14 5.92
C GLY A 324 24.97 9.05 6.16
N ASN A 325 26.15 8.68 5.67
CA ASN A 325 27.34 9.52 5.74
C ASN A 325 27.18 10.81 4.92
N LYS A 326 26.61 10.73 3.71
CA LYS A 326 26.34 11.93 2.89
C LYS A 326 25.34 12.86 3.56
N MET A 327 24.26 12.34 4.14
CA MET A 327 23.29 13.11 4.90
C MET A 327 23.94 13.80 6.11
N ALA A 328 24.81 13.10 6.85
CA ALA A 328 25.56 13.68 7.98
C ALA A 328 26.52 14.80 7.54
N GLU A 329 27.11 14.71 6.35
CA GLU A 329 27.90 15.81 5.78
C GLU A 329 27.03 17.01 5.42
N VAL A 330 25.85 16.78 4.83
CA VAL A 330 24.89 17.84 4.50
C VAL A 330 24.41 18.55 5.77
N MET A 331 24.13 17.83 6.86
CA MET A 331 23.73 18.42 8.13
C MET A 331 24.74 19.41 8.72
N LYS A 332 26.03 19.22 8.43
CA LYS A 332 27.08 20.17 8.86
C LYS A 332 27.05 21.48 8.07
N ALA A 333 26.45 21.47 6.88
CA ALA A 333 26.44 22.59 5.94
C ALA A 333 25.07 23.26 5.80
N LYS A 334 23.99 22.66 6.31
CA LYS A 334 22.60 23.11 6.14
C LYS A 334 21.93 23.38 7.48
N GLN A 335 20.96 24.28 7.47
CA GLN A 335 20.21 24.64 8.68
C GLN A 335 19.31 23.49 9.11
N ASN A 336 18.65 22.84 8.14
CA ASN A 336 17.74 21.74 8.41
C ASN A 336 17.90 20.61 7.39
N VAL A 337 17.86 19.38 7.90
CA VAL A 337 17.81 18.15 7.11
C VAL A 337 16.73 17.27 7.72
N LEU A 338 15.86 16.71 6.88
CA LEU A 338 14.82 15.78 7.31
C LEU A 338 14.70 14.66 6.27
N LEU A 339 14.56 13.43 6.75
CA LEU A 339 14.10 12.31 5.94
C LEU A 339 12.65 11.98 6.33
N ILE A 340 11.76 11.86 5.35
CA ILE A 340 10.34 11.49 5.55
C ILE A 340 10.04 10.14 4.89
N THR A 341 9.24 9.30 5.55
CA THR A 341 8.91 7.94 5.07
C THR A 341 7.48 7.50 5.32
N GLY A 342 7.05 6.49 4.56
CA GLY A 342 5.76 5.80 4.69
C GLY A 342 5.87 4.39 5.26
N ASP A 343 5.00 3.50 4.76
CA ASP A 343 5.04 2.02 4.81
C ASP A 343 4.88 1.34 6.19
N SER A 344 5.36 1.95 7.28
CA SER A 344 5.29 1.33 8.61
C SER A 344 3.90 1.30 9.25
N HIS A 345 2.89 1.93 8.64
CA HIS A 345 1.53 2.09 9.16
C HIS A 345 1.50 2.61 10.61
N MET A 346 2.35 3.62 10.88
CA MET A 346 2.41 4.35 12.14
C MET A 346 3.01 5.74 11.93
N VAL A 347 2.65 6.69 12.79
CA VAL A 347 3.30 8.00 12.88
C VAL A 347 4.38 7.98 13.95
N ALA A 348 5.57 8.44 13.62
CA ALA A 348 6.69 8.54 14.55
C ALA A 348 7.68 9.63 14.12
N PHE A 349 8.46 10.15 15.06
CA PHE A 349 9.51 11.11 14.76
C PHE A 349 10.74 10.86 15.61
N ASP A 350 11.90 10.81 14.97
CA ASP A 350 13.20 10.87 15.63
C ASP A 350 13.91 12.18 15.31
N ASN A 351 14.46 12.84 16.32
CA ASN A 351 15.21 14.08 16.15
C ASN A 351 16.67 13.84 15.68
N GLY A 352 17.05 12.58 15.42
CA GLY A 352 18.39 12.16 15.06
C GLY A 352 19.13 11.43 16.19
N TYR A 353 18.64 11.50 17.44
CA TYR A 353 19.28 10.85 18.58
C TYR A 353 19.36 9.33 18.45
N ASN A 354 18.33 8.68 17.89
CA ASN A 354 18.29 7.22 17.72
C ASN A 354 18.79 6.78 16.33
N ASN A 355 19.13 7.71 15.44
CA ASN A 355 19.60 7.42 14.09
C ASN A 355 21.11 7.17 14.04
N ASP A 356 21.49 5.90 14.24
CA ASP A 356 22.88 5.44 14.16
C ASP A 356 23.53 5.59 12.77
N ALA A 357 22.72 5.72 11.72
CA ALA A 357 23.17 5.86 10.34
C ALA A 357 22.99 7.30 9.84
N GLY A 358 23.75 8.22 10.45
CA GLY A 358 23.89 9.60 9.97
C GLY A 358 23.34 10.68 10.90
N GLY A 359 22.61 10.32 11.97
CA GLY A 359 22.18 11.25 13.02
C GLY A 359 21.20 12.34 12.57
N PHE A 360 20.58 12.22 11.40
CA PHE A 360 19.60 13.18 10.90
C PHE A 360 18.19 12.88 11.41
N PRO A 361 17.33 13.91 11.57
CA PRO A 361 15.92 13.72 11.87
C PRO A 361 15.18 12.86 10.85
N HIS A 362 14.30 11.98 11.34
CA HIS A 362 13.50 11.05 10.54
C HIS A 362 12.03 11.10 11.00
N CYS A 363 11.11 11.34 10.06
CA CYS A 363 9.68 11.29 10.29
C CYS A 363 9.04 10.12 9.52
N ILE A 364 8.27 9.29 10.22
CA ILE A 364 7.37 8.30 9.60
C ILE A 364 5.96 8.87 9.64
N SER A 365 5.29 8.85 8.49
CA SER A 365 3.92 9.34 8.35
C SER A 365 3.06 8.36 7.56
N SER A 366 2.39 7.46 8.28
CA SER A 366 1.42 6.48 7.77
C SER A 366 0.63 5.89 8.95
N PRO A 367 -0.45 5.13 8.75
CA PRO A 367 -1.21 5.02 7.53
C PRO A 367 -2.26 6.13 7.46
N MET A 368 -2.61 6.55 6.25
CA MET A 368 -3.83 7.35 6.07
C MET A 368 -5.03 6.55 6.58
N ASP A 369 -5.25 5.33 6.10
CA ASP A 369 -6.37 4.51 6.60
C ASP A 369 -6.19 2.99 6.44
N LYS A 370 -5.01 2.53 6.01
CA LYS A 370 -4.65 1.10 6.05
C LYS A 370 -4.51 0.60 7.49
N THR A 371 -4.70 -0.70 7.69
CA THR A 371 -4.57 -1.36 9.00
C THR A 371 -3.25 -1.01 9.69
N PRO A 372 -3.25 -0.52 10.94
CA PRO A 372 -2.02 -0.13 11.62
C PRO A 372 -1.05 -1.28 11.77
N SER A 373 0.23 -0.98 11.67
CA SER A 373 1.30 -1.95 11.87
C SER A 373 2.51 -1.25 12.49
N CYS A 374 3.60 -1.98 12.68
CA CYS A 374 4.86 -1.37 13.07
C CYS A 374 6.03 -2.18 12.54
N LYS A 375 6.98 -1.49 11.88
CA LYS A 375 8.23 -2.07 11.35
C LYS A 375 9.46 -1.85 12.24
N GLY A 376 9.24 -1.48 13.50
CA GLY A 376 10.26 -1.32 14.54
C GLY A 376 10.89 0.06 14.52
N GLY A 377 12.13 0.15 15.02
CA GLY A 377 12.85 1.41 15.19
C GLY A 377 12.67 2.01 16.57
N GLN A 378 13.46 3.04 16.84
CA GLN A 378 13.44 3.82 18.07
C GLN A 378 13.22 5.29 17.70
N TYR A 379 12.29 5.94 18.40
CA TYR A 379 11.86 7.28 18.06
C TYR A 379 11.82 8.18 19.29
N THR A 380 12.10 9.46 19.05
CA THR A 380 11.97 10.52 20.05
C THR A 380 10.50 10.70 20.46
N PHE A 381 9.60 10.77 19.46
CA PHE A 381 8.15 10.81 19.63
C PHE A 381 7.49 9.63 18.90
N GLY A 382 6.45 9.06 19.50
CA GLY A 382 5.84 7.83 18.99
C GLY A 382 6.68 6.60 19.34
N PRO A 383 6.52 5.47 18.66
CA PRO A 383 5.63 5.27 17.53
C PRO A 383 4.15 5.24 17.96
N PHE A 384 3.29 5.91 17.19
CA PHE A 384 1.86 6.01 17.44
C PHE A 384 1.09 5.11 16.46
N SER A 385 0.54 4.00 16.95
CA SER A 385 -0.30 3.11 16.13
C SER A 385 -1.74 3.63 16.03
N GLY A 386 -2.34 3.58 14.84
CA GLY A 386 -3.73 3.94 14.57
C GLY A 386 -3.96 4.34 13.11
N ASN A 387 -5.22 4.53 12.71
CA ASN A 387 -5.59 5.05 11.38
C ASN A 387 -5.73 6.57 11.39
N SER A 388 -6.05 7.12 10.21
CA SER A 388 -6.32 8.54 9.98
C SER A 388 -5.12 9.41 10.31
N GLN A 389 -3.92 8.91 9.99
CA GLN A 389 -2.67 9.55 10.38
C GLN A 389 -1.95 10.20 9.20
N TYR A 390 -1.32 11.33 9.49
CA TYR A 390 -0.52 12.11 8.56
C TYR A 390 0.41 13.02 9.35
N SER A 391 1.29 13.73 8.66
CA SER A 391 2.21 14.68 9.25
C SER A 391 2.26 15.96 8.42
N THR A 392 2.67 17.04 9.05
CA THR A 392 2.86 18.35 8.42
C THR A 392 4.29 18.83 8.66
N LEU A 393 4.85 19.54 7.69
CA LEU A 393 6.09 20.29 7.85
C LEU A 393 5.84 21.75 7.52
N ASP A 394 6.04 22.62 8.51
CA ASP A 394 6.15 24.06 8.31
C ASP A 394 7.63 24.44 8.36
N ILE A 395 8.12 25.08 7.31
CA ILE A 395 9.43 25.72 7.25
C ILE A 395 9.17 27.21 7.46
N THR A 396 9.63 27.74 8.59
CA THR A 396 9.44 29.14 8.95
C THR A 396 10.76 29.87 8.88
N TYR A 397 10.77 31.06 8.27
CA TYR A 397 11.95 31.91 8.16
C TYR A 397 11.79 33.12 9.07
N ASP A 398 12.77 33.35 9.95
CA ASP A 398 12.89 34.57 10.74
C ASP A 398 13.91 35.53 10.10
N PRO A 399 13.47 36.67 9.53
CA PRO A 399 14.38 37.64 8.92
C PRO A 399 15.34 38.31 9.90
N ALA A 400 15.00 38.38 11.20
CA ALA A 400 15.83 39.06 12.19
C ALA A 400 17.07 38.24 12.57
N THR A 401 16.92 36.91 12.62
CA THR A 401 18.00 35.97 12.96
C THR A 401 18.60 35.28 11.74
N ASN A 402 17.94 35.39 10.57
CA ASN A 402 18.27 34.66 9.34
C ASN A 402 18.23 33.13 9.51
N ILE A 403 17.38 32.65 10.43
CA ILE A 403 17.22 31.23 10.77
C ILE A 403 15.94 30.68 10.12
N ASN A 404 16.05 29.47 9.58
CA ASN A 404 14.91 28.64 9.17
C ASN A 404 14.63 27.58 10.24
N CYS A 405 13.38 27.43 10.65
CA CYS A 405 12.94 26.40 11.58
C CYS A 405 12.03 25.39 10.86
N PHE A 406 12.33 24.10 11.03
CA PHE A 406 11.42 23.01 10.70
C PHE A 406 10.51 22.75 11.89
N ILE A 407 9.20 22.87 11.67
CA ILE A 407 8.17 22.49 12.62
C ILE A 407 7.46 21.27 12.07
N VAL A 408 7.72 20.10 12.64
CA VAL A 408 7.15 18.82 12.22
C VAL A 408 6.08 18.41 13.23
N LYS A 409 4.87 18.13 12.75
CA LYS A 409 3.78 17.64 13.59
C LYS A 409 3.22 16.35 13.03
N GLY A 410 2.99 15.38 13.91
CA GLY A 410 2.24 14.18 13.60
C GLY A 410 0.79 14.32 14.06
N TRP A 411 -0.15 13.80 13.28
CA TRP A 411 -1.59 13.98 13.48
C TRP A 411 -2.33 12.64 13.47
N ARG A 412 -3.48 12.61 14.14
CA ARG A 412 -4.52 11.60 14.01
C ARG A 412 -5.88 12.28 13.90
N GLY A 413 -6.49 12.21 12.72
CA GLY A 413 -7.65 13.04 12.40
C GLY A 413 -7.30 14.51 12.63
N LYS A 414 -7.94 15.14 13.63
CA LYS A 414 -7.70 16.53 14.01
C LYS A 414 -6.80 16.71 15.26
N ASP A 415 -6.36 15.62 15.87
CA ASP A 415 -5.55 15.65 17.09
C ASP A 415 -4.05 15.64 16.77
N VAL A 416 -3.28 16.50 17.45
CA VAL A 416 -1.82 16.52 17.37
C VAL A 416 -1.24 15.43 18.26
N LEU A 417 -0.46 14.51 17.68
CA LEU A 417 0.24 13.45 18.40
C LEU A 417 1.59 13.91 18.96
N TYR A 418 2.32 14.71 18.18
CA TYR A 418 3.57 15.34 18.61
C TYR A 418 3.82 16.63 17.84
N ASN A 419 4.70 17.48 18.38
CA ASN A 419 5.19 18.70 17.75
C ASN A 419 6.69 18.84 18.02
N TYR A 420 7.50 18.83 16.97
CA TYR A 420 8.93 19.04 17.02
C TYR A 420 9.27 20.37 16.34
N ASN A 421 10.08 21.22 16.99
CA ASN A 421 10.58 22.46 16.41
C ASN A 421 12.12 22.45 16.40
N SER A 422 12.72 22.47 15.21
CA SER A 422 14.18 22.45 15.06
C SER A 422 14.89 23.68 15.63
N CYS A 423 14.19 24.78 15.88
CA CYS A 423 14.75 25.95 16.57
C CYS A 423 14.63 25.86 18.10
N ASN A 424 13.79 24.96 18.62
CA ASN A 424 13.71 24.69 20.04
C ASN A 424 14.85 23.77 20.50
N GLN A 425 15.72 24.30 21.36
CA GLN A 425 16.87 23.54 21.88
C GLN A 425 16.46 22.28 22.65
N LYS A 426 15.36 22.34 23.42
CA LYS A 426 14.89 21.17 24.18
C LYS A 426 14.46 20.03 23.27
N ASP A 427 13.83 20.35 22.14
CA ASP A 427 13.39 19.36 21.18
C ASP A 427 14.57 18.69 20.48
N ARG A 428 15.61 19.46 20.12
CA ARG A 428 16.85 18.95 19.53
C ARG A 428 17.67 18.08 20.48
N GLU A 429 17.66 18.41 21.77
CA GLU A 429 18.47 17.73 22.79
C GLU A 429 17.71 16.60 23.51
N LEU A 430 16.44 16.37 23.14
CA LEU A 430 15.61 15.34 23.75
C LEU A 430 16.20 13.95 23.47
N LYS A 431 16.49 13.19 24.54
CA LYS A 431 17.07 11.84 24.49
C LYS A 431 16.04 10.78 24.89
N THR A 432 14.96 10.71 24.13
CA THR A 432 13.93 9.69 24.31
C THR A 432 14.10 8.60 23.25
N SER A 433 13.89 7.35 23.67
CA SER A 433 14.00 6.18 22.80
C SER A 433 12.78 5.30 23.04
N ASN A 434 11.78 5.47 22.20
CA ASN A 434 10.54 4.73 22.27
C ASN A 434 10.49 3.75 21.10
N SER A 435 10.25 2.48 21.38
CA SER A 435 10.05 1.44 20.37
C SER A 435 8.60 1.00 20.34
N CYS A 436 8.20 0.30 19.28
CA CYS A 436 6.89 -0.33 19.27
C CYS A 436 6.72 -1.30 20.43
N PHE A 437 5.58 -1.20 21.10
CA PHE A 437 5.16 -2.20 22.07
C PHE A 437 4.88 -3.50 21.33
N THR A 438 5.78 -4.47 21.39
CA THR A 438 5.36 -5.86 21.25
C THR A 438 4.63 -6.22 22.53
N SER A 439 3.33 -5.93 22.60
CA SER A 439 2.57 -6.41 23.74
C SER A 439 2.73 -7.93 23.76
N VAL A 440 3.05 -8.48 24.94
CA VAL A 440 3.11 -9.94 25.14
C VAL A 440 1.80 -10.58 24.65
N LEU A 441 0.70 -9.83 24.75
CA LEU A 441 -0.61 -10.17 24.20
C LEU A 441 -0.61 -10.30 22.66
N GLN A 442 0.08 -9.45 21.90
CA GLN A 442 0.16 -9.56 20.45
C GLN A 442 1.01 -10.76 20.00
N ILE A 443 2.11 -11.05 20.70
CA ILE A 443 2.87 -12.29 20.51
C ILE A 443 1.96 -13.48 20.84
N PHE A 444 1.24 -13.42 21.95
CA PHE A 444 0.31 -14.47 22.35
C PHE A 444 -0.79 -14.69 21.31
N ILE A 445 -1.43 -13.63 20.81
CA ILE A 445 -2.47 -13.72 19.77
C ILE A 445 -1.89 -14.28 18.47
N ASN A 446 -0.79 -13.72 17.97
CA ASN A 446 -0.24 -14.11 16.67
C ASN A 446 0.39 -15.50 16.68
N THR A 447 0.81 -16.02 17.84
CA THR A 447 1.40 -17.36 17.94
C THR A 447 0.39 -18.40 18.43
N PHE A 448 -0.37 -18.11 19.49
CA PHE A 448 -1.27 -19.10 20.10
C PHE A 448 -2.60 -19.25 19.38
N VAL A 449 -3.17 -18.20 18.77
CA VAL A 449 -4.46 -18.34 18.05
C VAL A 449 -4.32 -19.26 16.82
N PRO A 450 -3.29 -19.14 15.97
CA PRO A 450 -3.09 -20.09 14.88
C PRO A 450 -2.82 -21.51 15.38
N LEU A 451 -2.03 -21.68 16.44
CA LEU A 451 -1.79 -22.99 17.04
C LEU A 451 -3.07 -23.62 17.59
N LEU A 452 -3.95 -22.83 18.21
CA LEU A 452 -5.24 -23.28 18.71
C LEU A 452 -6.17 -23.68 17.55
N LEU A 453 -6.16 -22.93 16.44
CA LEU A 453 -6.92 -23.27 15.23
C LEU A 453 -6.40 -24.56 14.59
N ILE A 454 -5.08 -24.73 14.49
CA ILE A 454 -4.45 -25.98 14.02
C ILE A 454 -4.86 -27.14 14.92
N LEU A 455 -4.84 -26.97 16.24
CA LEU A 455 -5.26 -27.99 17.20
C LEU A 455 -6.74 -28.36 17.00
N VAL A 456 -7.63 -27.38 16.84
CA VAL A 456 -9.05 -27.62 16.57
C VAL A 456 -9.24 -28.41 15.28
N VAL A 457 -8.53 -28.05 14.20
CA VAL A 457 -8.56 -28.78 12.93
C VAL A 457 -8.07 -30.21 13.11
N LEU A 458 -6.96 -30.43 13.83
CA LEU A 458 -6.43 -31.76 14.11
C LEU A 458 -7.42 -32.61 14.94
N VAL A 459 -8.10 -32.03 15.92
CA VAL A 459 -9.14 -32.71 16.72
C VAL A 459 -10.36 -33.07 15.85
N LEU A 460 -10.76 -32.19 14.93
CA LEU A 460 -11.85 -32.47 13.98
C LEU A 460 -11.46 -33.58 13.00
N ILE A 461 -10.24 -33.57 12.47
CA ILE A 461 -9.70 -34.65 11.62
C ILE A 461 -9.67 -35.96 12.41
N TRP A 462 -9.17 -35.95 13.64
CA TRP A 462 -9.13 -37.15 14.50
C TRP A 462 -10.53 -37.70 14.82
N ARG A 463 -11.49 -36.83 15.11
CA ARG A 463 -12.90 -37.24 15.30
C ARG A 463 -13.51 -37.82 14.03
N TYR A 464 -13.18 -37.25 12.88
CA TYR A 464 -13.63 -37.75 11.60
C TYR A 464 -13.03 -39.12 11.30
N THR A 465 -11.72 -39.31 11.48
CA THR A 465 -11.06 -40.59 11.27
C THR A 465 -11.53 -41.68 12.24
N LEU A 466 -11.80 -41.34 13.51
CA LEU A 466 -12.42 -42.27 14.47
C LEU A 466 -13.84 -42.69 14.08
N ARG A 467 -14.67 -41.75 13.58
CA ARG A 467 -16.00 -42.10 13.06
C ARG A 467 -15.89 -42.99 11.84
N PHE A 468 -14.95 -42.71 10.95
CA PHE A 468 -14.73 -43.49 9.74
C PHE A 468 -14.20 -44.90 10.06
N SER A 469 -13.27 -45.04 11.02
CA SER A 469 -12.77 -46.35 11.47
C SER A 469 -13.86 -47.17 12.14
N ASN A 470 -14.75 -46.54 12.92
CA ASN A 470 -15.90 -47.21 13.51
C ASN A 470 -16.94 -47.63 12.46
N GLN A 471 -17.14 -46.85 11.39
CA GLN A 471 -18.00 -47.28 10.28
C GLN A 471 -17.41 -48.46 9.51
N LEU A 472 -16.09 -48.47 9.28
CA LEU A 472 -15.37 -49.61 8.68
C LEU A 472 -15.46 -50.87 9.54
N SER A 473 -15.31 -50.75 10.87
CA SER A 473 -15.44 -51.91 11.76
C SER A 473 -16.88 -52.44 11.79
N HIS A 474 -17.90 -51.57 11.80
CA HIS A 474 -19.29 -51.99 11.68
C HIS A 474 -19.60 -52.66 10.33
N GLN A 475 -19.02 -52.19 9.22
CA GLN A 475 -19.15 -52.85 7.92
C GLN A 475 -18.46 -54.21 7.89
N GLN A 476 -17.28 -54.34 8.51
CA GLN A 476 -16.56 -55.62 8.61
C GLN A 476 -17.32 -56.64 9.46
N VAL A 477 -17.90 -56.21 10.60
CA VAL A 477 -18.74 -57.05 11.46
C VAL A 477 -20.03 -57.44 10.73
N ALA A 478 -20.68 -56.51 10.02
CA ALA A 478 -21.84 -56.81 9.20
C ALA A 478 -21.51 -57.81 8.07
N GLN A 479 -20.35 -57.67 7.43
CA GLN A 479 -19.89 -58.59 6.40
C GLN A 479 -19.57 -59.98 6.95
N GLN A 480 -18.96 -60.06 8.15
CA GLN A 480 -18.77 -61.33 8.85
C GLN A 480 -20.10 -61.98 9.22
N TYR A 481 -21.09 -61.20 9.67
CA TYR A 481 -22.43 -61.70 9.96
C TYR A 481 -23.15 -62.22 8.71
N ILE A 482 -23.08 -61.48 7.59
CA ILE A 482 -23.60 -61.92 6.28
C ILE A 482 -22.90 -63.20 5.81
N ASN A 483 -21.59 -63.31 6.01
CA ASN A 483 -20.84 -64.51 5.62
C ASN A 483 -21.18 -65.71 6.51
N LEU A 484 -21.46 -65.52 7.80
CA LEU A 484 -21.94 -66.57 8.71
C LEU A 484 -23.34 -67.05 8.32
N VAL A 485 -24.27 -66.13 8.03
CA VAL A 485 -25.63 -66.48 7.56
C VAL A 485 -25.57 -67.24 6.22
N LYS A 486 -24.72 -66.82 5.29
CA LYS A 486 -24.50 -67.55 4.02
C LYS A 486 -23.90 -68.94 4.22
N LYS A 487 -23.13 -69.14 5.30
CA LYS A 487 -22.52 -70.43 5.65
C LYS A 487 -23.57 -71.37 6.24
N ASP A 488 -24.47 -70.87 7.08
CA ASP A 488 -25.65 -71.61 7.57
C ASP A 488 -26.60 -72.00 6.42
N ASP A 489 -26.86 -71.10 5.46
CA ASP A 489 -27.68 -71.41 4.28
C ASP A 489 -27.03 -72.45 3.34
N GLN A 490 -25.68 -72.53 3.33
CA GLN A 490 -24.95 -73.55 2.58
C GLN A 490 -24.88 -74.89 3.32
N GLU A 491 -24.74 -74.90 4.65
CA GLU A 491 -24.78 -76.12 5.47
C GLU A 491 -26.20 -76.73 5.55
N GLN A 492 -27.26 -75.90 5.50
CA GLN A 492 -28.63 -76.41 5.36
C GLN A 492 -28.92 -76.97 3.95
N ASN A 493 -28.33 -76.40 2.88
CA ASN A 493 -28.49 -76.95 1.52
C ASN A 493 -27.60 -78.17 1.23
N GLN A 494 -26.51 -78.40 1.98
CA GLN A 494 -25.67 -79.59 1.83
C GLN A 494 -26.19 -80.83 2.60
N ASN A 495 -27.13 -80.67 3.53
CA ASN A 495 -27.79 -81.79 4.22
C ASN A 495 -29.07 -82.31 3.52
N LEU A 496 -29.41 -81.81 2.32
CA LEU A 496 -30.59 -82.24 1.53
C LEU A 496 -30.25 -83.11 0.30
N HIS A 497 -29.00 -83.54 0.16
CA HIS A 497 -28.55 -84.51 -0.86
C HIS A 497 -27.96 -85.79 -0.26
N SER A 498 -28.72 -86.42 0.63
CA SER A 498 -28.63 -87.87 0.88
C SER A 498 -29.94 -88.30 1.51
N TYR A 499 -30.85 -88.90 0.73
CA TYR A 499 -31.74 -90.02 1.11
C TYR A 499 -32.68 -90.33 -0.05
N THR A 500 -32.51 -91.54 -0.57
CA THR A 500 -33.28 -92.25 -1.60
C THR A 500 -34.67 -92.71 -1.11
N PHE A 501 -35.66 -92.59 -2.02
CA PHE A 501 -36.93 -93.35 -2.19
C PHE A 501 -37.91 -93.37 -1.00
N ASP A 502 -39.22 -93.12 -1.15
CA ASP A 502 -40.13 -93.82 -2.06
C ASP A 502 -41.45 -93.04 -2.31
N GLU A 503 -42.06 -93.27 -3.46
CA GLU A 503 -43.41 -92.84 -3.81
C GLU A 503 -44.46 -93.51 -2.91
N LYS A 504 -45.38 -92.74 -2.31
CA LYS A 504 -46.81 -92.77 -2.72
C LYS A 504 -47.71 -91.89 -1.83
N GLN A 505 -48.42 -91.04 -2.56
CA GLN A 505 -49.84 -90.70 -2.42
C GLN A 505 -50.33 -89.75 -1.30
N ASN A 506 -50.76 -88.60 -1.82
CA ASN A 506 -52.13 -88.04 -1.75
C ASN A 506 -52.45 -86.93 -0.74
N LYS A 507 -52.89 -85.81 -1.36
CA LYS A 507 -53.97 -84.88 -0.99
C LYS A 507 -53.69 -83.80 0.07
N GLN A 508 -53.62 -82.56 -0.47
CA GLN A 508 -54.26 -81.29 -0.05
C GLN A 508 -55.37 -81.36 1.03
N PRO A 509 -55.84 -80.22 1.62
CA PRO A 509 -55.30 -78.84 1.68
C PRO A 509 -55.50 -78.13 3.07
N GLY A 510 -55.13 -76.84 3.17
CA GLY A 510 -55.73 -75.87 4.12
C GLY A 510 -54.75 -75.19 5.10
N THR A 511 -54.39 -73.91 4.92
CA THR A 511 -55.05 -72.66 5.42
C THR A 511 -54.57 -72.15 6.79
N ALA A 512 -54.34 -70.83 6.83
CA ALA A 512 -54.38 -69.89 7.96
C ALA A 512 -53.18 -69.88 8.95
N GLN A 513 -52.37 -68.82 8.99
CA GLN A 513 -52.55 -67.49 9.60
C GLN A 513 -52.28 -67.42 11.12
N LYS A 514 -51.46 -66.40 11.45
CA LYS A 514 -51.50 -65.50 12.63
C LYS A 514 -50.61 -65.78 13.86
N LYS A 515 -49.67 -64.83 14.01
CA LYS A 515 -49.53 -63.82 15.09
C LYS A 515 -48.87 -64.18 16.43
N ASN A 516 -47.86 -63.36 16.69
CA ASN A 516 -47.70 -62.42 17.82
C ASN A 516 -46.91 -62.83 19.07
N SER A 517 -46.10 -61.82 19.47
CA SER A 517 -45.80 -61.33 20.84
C SER A 517 -44.90 -62.20 21.72
N ALA A 518 -44.12 -61.69 22.66
CA ALA A 518 -43.56 -60.38 23.00
C ALA A 518 -42.70 -60.60 24.27
N SER A 519 -41.84 -59.61 24.58
CA SER A 519 -41.32 -59.21 25.91
C SER A 519 -40.33 -60.08 26.70
N ASN A 520 -39.07 -59.59 26.72
CA ASN A 520 -38.23 -59.14 27.86
C ASN A 520 -38.22 -59.86 29.22
N LEU A 521 -37.00 -60.01 29.77
CA LEU A 521 -36.48 -59.52 31.08
C LEU A 521 -34.99 -59.99 31.24
N ASN A 522 -34.01 -59.08 31.44
CA ASN A 522 -33.26 -58.75 32.69
C ASN A 522 -32.36 -59.90 33.24
N GLU A 523 -31.13 -59.78 33.79
CA GLU A 523 -30.50 -58.92 34.83
C GLU A 523 -28.98 -59.38 34.94
N VAL A 524 -27.94 -58.52 34.98
CA VAL A 524 -27.16 -57.99 36.16
C VAL A 524 -25.77 -58.65 36.47
N GLU A 525 -24.79 -57.78 36.83
CA GLU A 525 -23.51 -57.98 37.59
C GLU A 525 -22.28 -58.68 36.94
N ARG A 526 -21.00 -58.43 37.30
CA ARG A 526 -20.18 -57.33 37.86
C ARG A 526 -18.69 -57.78 37.79
N GLU A 527 -17.80 -56.80 37.65
CA GLU A 527 -16.32 -56.73 37.81
C GLU A 527 -15.47 -57.89 38.40
N LYS A 528 -14.26 -58.10 37.83
CA LYS A 528 -12.91 -57.89 38.43
C LYS A 528 -11.80 -58.69 37.71
N PHE A 529 -10.67 -58.05 37.35
CA PHE A 529 -9.34 -58.25 37.97
C PHE A 529 -8.23 -57.46 37.21
N MET A 530 -7.28 -56.95 37.98
CA MET A 530 -6.22 -55.99 37.65
C MET A 530 -4.88 -56.64 37.25
N ASN A 531 -4.02 -55.78 36.65
CA ASN A 531 -2.55 -55.77 36.61
C ASN A 531 -1.78 -56.67 35.62
N GLN A 532 -1.02 -56.03 34.72
CA GLN A 532 0.41 -56.30 34.52
C GLN A 532 1.13 -55.12 33.81
N GLU A 533 2.25 -54.70 34.38
CA GLU A 533 3.20 -53.68 33.91
C GLU A 533 4.08 -54.19 32.75
N ILE A 534 4.60 -53.28 31.91
CA ILE A 534 5.60 -53.56 30.85
C ILE A 534 6.79 -52.58 31.00
N PRO A 535 8.06 -53.03 30.93
CA PRO A 535 9.28 -52.23 31.16
C PRO A 535 9.86 -51.54 29.89
N PRO A 536 10.84 -50.61 30.01
CA PRO A 536 11.45 -49.88 28.90
C PRO A 536 12.84 -50.38 28.47
N ASN A 537 13.18 -50.18 27.18
CA ASN A 537 14.49 -50.14 26.46
C ASN A 537 14.37 -50.88 25.11
N GLN A 538 15.01 -50.53 23.98
CA GLN A 538 16.32 -49.93 23.74
C GLN A 538 16.41 -49.43 22.27
N LEU A 539 17.17 -48.36 22.01
CA LEU A 539 17.60 -47.91 20.68
C LEU A 539 18.59 -48.90 20.02
N PRO A 540 18.76 -48.82 18.69
CA PRO A 540 20.07 -49.01 18.07
C PRO A 540 20.56 -47.77 17.30
N THR A 541 21.80 -47.41 17.59
CA THR A 541 22.72 -46.58 16.80
C THR A 541 23.16 -47.28 15.52
N PHE A 542 23.32 -46.54 14.42
CA PHE A 542 24.29 -46.86 13.36
C PHE A 542 25.04 -45.59 12.92
N LEU A 543 26.37 -45.75 12.82
CA LEU A 543 27.39 -44.79 12.42
C LEU A 543 27.95 -45.21 11.05
N ASN A 544 28.47 -44.20 10.32
CA ASN A 544 29.45 -44.25 9.22
C ASN A 544 28.95 -44.81 7.87
N SER A 545 29.33 -44.30 6.69
CA SER A 545 30.53 -43.56 6.25
C SER A 545 30.31 -42.97 4.84
N ALA A 546 30.89 -41.79 4.53
CA ALA A 546 31.60 -41.55 3.27
C ALA A 546 32.33 -40.19 3.29
N GLN A 547 33.66 -40.25 3.23
CA GLN A 547 34.59 -39.14 3.02
C GLN A 547 34.97 -39.06 1.52
N ASN A 548 35.28 -37.83 1.08
CA ASN A 548 36.27 -37.43 0.04
C ASN A 548 35.95 -37.80 -1.43
N GLN A 549 36.18 -36.94 -2.44
CA GLN A 549 37.36 -36.12 -2.82
C GLN A 549 36.93 -35.09 -3.90
N LYS A 550 37.14 -33.77 -3.73
CA LYS A 550 38.14 -32.89 -4.39
C LYS A 550 38.66 -33.28 -5.80
N SER A 551 38.49 -32.38 -6.79
CA SER A 551 39.53 -31.65 -7.58
C SER A 551 38.92 -31.09 -8.92
N VAL A 552 38.85 -29.78 -9.20
CA VAL A 552 39.86 -28.84 -9.77
C VAL A 552 39.75 -28.63 -11.30
N GLU A 553 39.58 -27.35 -11.68
CA GLU A 553 40.04 -26.58 -12.88
C GLU A 553 39.41 -26.63 -14.29
N ASN A 554 39.22 -25.40 -14.80
CA ASN A 554 39.42 -24.83 -16.14
C ASN A 554 38.53 -25.26 -17.33
N ILE A 555 37.68 -24.34 -17.80
CA ILE A 555 37.79 -23.51 -19.04
C ILE A 555 36.77 -22.37 -18.95
#